data_AF-A0A0F7PGW4-F1
#
_entry.id   AF-A0A0F7PGW4-F1
#
_cell.length_a   1.000
_cell.length_b   1.000
_cell.length_c   1.000
_cell.angle_alpha   90.00
_cell.angle_beta   90.00
_cell.angle_gamma   90.00
#
_symmetry.space_group_name_H-M   'P 1'
#
loop_
_entity.id
_entity.type
_entity.pdbx_description
1 polymer ?
#
loop_
_entity_poly.entity_id
_entity_poly.type
_entity_poly.pdbx_seq_one_letter_code
_entity_poly.pdbx_strand_id
1 'polypeptide(L)'
;MNEAAENGSSLWPMITFGIYWAYLIATYEKRRRKGLKTFFDLVLSPHEPGAAHDQNSNWFTILSNRQNDLDDDNFLTGAVKTYEFILTNYAAGKTAELVGLLSPDVFEVFSNHIEDRATRGERLSLDIVTLSDARIVAKDSAIP
;
A
#
# COMPACT_ATOMS: atom_id res chain seq x y z
N MET A 1 -37.06 -20.58 57.63
CA MET A 1 -35.59 -20.41 57.59
C MET A 1 -35.19 -20.56 56.15
N ASN A 2 -35.04 -19.45 55.44
CA ASN A 2 -34.84 -19.44 54.00
C ASN A 2 -33.76 -18.39 53.72
N GLU A 3 -32.59 -18.89 53.36
CA GLU A 3 -31.35 -18.14 53.15
C GLU A 3 -31.49 -17.18 51.97
N ALA A 4 -31.00 -15.95 52.16
CA ALA A 4 -30.77 -14.99 51.11
C ALA A 4 -29.55 -15.47 50.29
N ALA A 5 -29.81 -16.02 49.10
CA ALA A 5 -28.76 -16.24 48.12
C ALA A 5 -28.42 -14.88 47.47
N GLU A 6 -27.36 -14.26 47.99
CA GLU A 6 -26.72 -13.09 47.40
C GLU A 6 -26.08 -13.48 46.05
N ASN A 7 -26.76 -13.14 44.97
CA ASN A 7 -26.26 -13.32 43.62
C ASN A 7 -25.38 -12.12 43.27
N GLY A 8 -24.15 -12.11 43.79
CA GLY A 8 -23.13 -11.14 43.41
C GLY A 8 -22.82 -11.28 41.91
N SER A 9 -23.31 -10.33 41.11
CA SER A 9 -23.07 -10.22 39.68
C SER A 9 -21.56 -10.17 39.39
N SER A 10 -20.99 -11.32 39.05
CA SER A 10 -19.54 -11.43 38.81
C SER A 10 -19.16 -10.59 37.59
N LEU A 11 -18.26 -9.62 37.76
CA LEU A 11 -17.73 -8.77 36.69
C LEU A 11 -16.72 -9.49 35.77
N TRP A 12 -16.34 -10.72 36.12
CA TRP A 12 -15.41 -11.58 35.40
C TRP A 12 -15.70 -11.77 33.90
N PRO A 13 -16.93 -12.11 33.45
CA PRO A 13 -17.26 -12.22 32.04
C PRO A 13 -17.07 -10.93 31.22
N MET A 14 -17.19 -9.75 31.83
CA MET A 14 -16.93 -8.48 31.12
C MET A 14 -15.43 -8.25 30.93
N ILE A 15 -14.62 -8.59 31.92
CA ILE A 15 -13.15 -8.42 31.87
C ILE A 15 -12.56 -9.35 30.81
N THR A 16 -12.98 -10.62 30.77
CA THR A 16 -12.48 -11.58 29.78
C THR A 16 -12.88 -11.19 28.36
N PHE A 17 -14.10 -10.65 28.18
CA PHE A 17 -14.55 -10.15 26.89
C PHE A 17 -13.72 -8.95 26.42
N GLY A 18 -13.41 -8.00 27.30
CA GLY A 18 -12.55 -6.86 26.99
C GLY A 18 -11.14 -7.26 26.58
N ILE A 19 -10.53 -8.21 27.29
CA ILE A 19 -9.20 -8.76 26.97
C ILE A 19 -9.23 -9.50 25.62
N TYR A 20 -10.27 -10.30 25.37
CA TYR A 20 -10.45 -11.01 24.11
C TYR A 20 -10.64 -10.07 22.92
N TRP A 21 -11.39 -8.98 23.12
CA TRP A 21 -11.59 -7.94 22.10
C TRP A 21 -10.28 -7.20 21.79
N ALA A 22 -9.50 -6.84 22.82
CA ALA A 22 -8.18 -6.24 22.65
C ALA A 22 -7.20 -7.18 21.93
N TYR A 23 -7.27 -8.48 22.22
CA TYR A 23 -6.51 -9.52 21.52
C TYR A 23 -6.91 -9.63 20.03
N LEU A 24 -8.21 -9.53 19.73
CA LEU A 24 -8.72 -9.48 18.36
C LEU A 24 -8.22 -8.26 17.58
N ILE A 25 -8.23 -7.07 18.19
CA ILE A 25 -7.69 -5.84 17.57
C ILE A 25 -6.18 -5.97 17.31
N ALA A 26 -5.41 -6.41 18.31
CA ALA A 26 -3.96 -6.57 18.19
C ALA A 26 -3.54 -7.57 17.11
N THR A 27 -4.34 -8.62 16.90
CA THR A 27 -4.08 -9.62 15.85
C THR A 27 -4.58 -9.17 14.47
N TYR A 28 -5.62 -8.35 14.39
CA TYR A 28 -6.11 -7.77 13.13
C TYR A 28 -5.14 -6.76 12.53
N GLU A 29 -4.52 -5.90 13.34
CA GLU A 29 -3.56 -4.90 12.86
C GLU A 29 -2.26 -5.50 12.30
N LYS A 30 -1.90 -6.72 12.71
CA LYS A 30 -0.62 -7.34 12.39
C LYS A 30 -0.60 -8.09 11.05
N ARG A 31 -1.75 -8.53 10.52
CA ARG A 31 -1.83 -9.29 9.27
C ARG A 31 -1.69 -8.46 7.98
N ARG A 32 -1.89 -7.14 8.00
CA ARG A 32 -1.78 -6.29 6.79
C ARG A 32 -0.34 -5.91 6.37
N ARG A 33 0.70 -6.21 7.17
CA ARG A 33 2.04 -5.60 6.95
C ARG A 33 3.06 -6.42 6.16
N LYS A 34 2.84 -7.71 5.89
CA LYS A 34 3.92 -8.59 5.38
C LYS A 34 3.83 -9.00 3.90
N GLY A 35 2.69 -8.83 3.24
CA GLY A 35 2.53 -9.25 1.83
C GLY A 35 3.07 -8.28 0.78
N LEU A 36 3.41 -7.05 1.16
CA LEU A 36 3.57 -5.93 0.23
C LEU A 36 5.03 -5.64 -0.15
N LYS A 37 5.99 -5.82 0.78
CA LYS A 37 7.42 -5.63 0.52
C LYS A 37 7.93 -6.63 -0.52
N THR A 38 7.53 -7.89 -0.38
CA THR A 38 7.88 -8.98 -1.31
C THR A 38 7.35 -8.75 -2.73
N PHE A 39 6.30 -7.96 -2.90
CA PHE A 39 5.69 -7.68 -4.19
C PHE A 39 6.33 -6.48 -4.90
N PHE A 40 6.68 -5.40 -4.18
CA PHE A 40 7.49 -4.34 -4.78
C PHE A 40 8.91 -4.82 -5.10
N ASP A 41 9.47 -5.73 -4.30
CA ASP A 41 10.69 -6.45 -4.70
C ASP A 41 10.49 -7.27 -5.96
N LEU A 42 9.27 -7.66 -6.35
CA LEU A 42 8.98 -8.42 -7.57
C LEU A 42 8.62 -7.51 -8.77
N VAL A 43 7.91 -6.41 -8.53
CA VAL A 43 7.46 -5.44 -9.55
C VAL A 43 8.50 -4.36 -9.84
N LEU A 44 9.28 -3.96 -8.83
CA LEU A 44 10.37 -2.97 -8.94
C LEU A 44 11.75 -3.63 -8.80
N SER A 45 11.85 -4.97 -8.80
CA SER A 45 13.14 -5.64 -8.89
C SER A 45 13.92 -5.04 -10.05
N PRO A 46 15.10 -4.47 -9.83
CA PRO A 46 16.02 -4.22 -10.92
C PRO A 46 16.20 -5.56 -11.62
N HIS A 47 15.84 -5.61 -12.91
CA HIS A 47 16.18 -6.72 -13.78
C HIS A 47 17.60 -7.16 -13.47
N GLU A 48 17.77 -8.34 -12.87
CA GLU A 48 19.10 -8.92 -12.73
C GLU A 48 19.72 -8.89 -14.13
N PRO A 49 20.91 -8.31 -14.32
CA PRO A 49 21.65 -8.43 -15.55
C PRO A 49 22.12 -9.88 -15.67
N GLY A 50 21.19 -10.74 -16.04
CA GLY A 50 21.45 -12.09 -16.48
C GLY A 50 22.29 -11.98 -17.75
N ALA A 51 23.54 -12.41 -17.62
CA ALA A 51 24.63 -12.36 -18.58
C ALA A 51 25.52 -11.11 -18.47
N ALA A 52 26.72 -11.38 -17.94
CA ALA A 52 27.98 -10.68 -18.17
C ALA A 52 27.86 -9.33 -18.89
N HIS A 53 28.10 -8.25 -18.13
CA HIS A 53 28.39 -6.92 -18.65
C HIS A 53 29.66 -6.96 -19.52
N ASP A 54 29.50 -7.37 -20.77
CA ASP A 54 30.44 -7.08 -21.85
C ASP A 54 30.42 -5.56 -22.06
N GLN A 55 31.53 -4.93 -21.64
CA GLN A 55 31.79 -3.49 -21.73
C GLN A 55 31.70 -2.94 -23.17
N ASN A 56 31.56 -3.79 -24.19
CA ASN A 56 31.41 -3.42 -25.60
C ASN A 56 29.97 -3.53 -26.14
N SER A 57 28.98 -3.83 -25.29
CA SER A 57 27.58 -3.94 -25.72
C SER A 57 26.82 -2.64 -25.50
N ASN A 58 26.39 -2.02 -26.61
CA ASN A 58 25.55 -0.84 -26.63
C ASN A 58 24.24 -1.11 -25.85
N TRP A 59 24.20 -0.72 -24.57
CA TRP A 59 23.07 -0.95 -23.66
C TRP A 59 21.72 -0.42 -24.20
N PHE A 60 21.77 0.64 -25.01
CA PHE A 60 20.61 1.18 -25.71
C PHE A 60 19.95 0.14 -26.62
N THR A 61 20.73 -0.69 -27.33
CA THR A 61 20.18 -1.76 -28.20
C THR A 61 19.40 -2.82 -27.41
N ILE A 62 19.78 -3.06 -26.15
CA ILE A 62 19.08 -3.98 -25.24
C ILE A 62 17.74 -3.38 -24.78
N LEU A 63 17.67 -2.06 -24.63
CA LEU A 63 16.42 -1.36 -24.34
C LEU A 63 15.52 -1.19 -25.57
N SER A 64 16.10 -0.93 -26.75
CA SER A 64 15.34 -0.78 -28.00
C SER A 64 14.54 -2.02 -28.35
N ASN A 65 15.05 -3.21 -28.03
CA ASN A 65 14.32 -4.47 -28.21
C ASN A 65 13.25 -4.73 -27.14
N ARG A 66 13.28 -4.02 -26.00
CA ARG A 66 12.24 -4.09 -24.95
C ARG A 66 11.13 -3.06 -25.12
N GLN A 67 11.34 -2.03 -25.95
CA GLN A 67 10.40 -0.93 -26.15
C GLN A 67 9.04 -1.38 -26.72
N ASN A 68 8.98 -2.56 -27.34
CA ASN A 68 7.76 -3.10 -27.96
C ASN A 68 6.88 -3.93 -27.03
N ASP A 69 7.22 -4.10 -25.74
CA ASP A 69 6.45 -4.96 -24.82
C ASP A 69 5.86 -4.18 -23.63
N LEU A 70 5.62 -2.87 -23.81
CA LEU A 70 4.72 -2.13 -22.93
C LEU A 70 3.28 -2.56 -23.24
N ASP A 71 2.92 -3.73 -22.74
CA ASP A 71 1.56 -4.26 -22.76
C ASP A 71 0.64 -3.39 -21.90
N ASP A 72 -0.40 -2.85 -22.53
CA ASP A 72 -1.37 -1.96 -21.90
C ASP A 72 -2.07 -2.65 -20.72
N ASP A 73 -2.30 -3.98 -20.79
CA ASP A 73 -2.94 -4.76 -19.72
C ASP A 73 -2.03 -4.89 -18.48
N ASN A 74 -0.74 -5.13 -18.71
CA ASN A 74 0.26 -5.17 -17.64
C ASN A 74 0.44 -3.78 -17.00
N PHE A 75 0.43 -2.71 -17.81
CA PHE A 75 0.49 -1.34 -17.30
C PHE A 75 -0.72 -1.02 -16.42
N LEU A 76 -1.94 -1.29 -16.88
CA LEU A 76 -3.16 -1.06 -16.11
C LEU A 76 -3.18 -1.87 -14.81
N THR A 77 -2.76 -3.13 -14.86
CA THR A 77 -2.64 -3.99 -13.68
C THR A 77 -1.65 -3.42 -12.66
N GLY A 78 -0.50 -2.92 -13.11
CA GLY A 78 0.47 -2.25 -12.26
C GLY A 78 -0.07 -0.94 -11.67
N ALA A 79 -0.73 -0.12 -12.50
CA ALA A 79 -1.27 1.18 -12.10
C ALA A 79 -2.34 1.04 -11.01
N VAL A 80 -3.26 0.08 -11.13
CA VAL A 80 -4.30 -0.21 -10.11
C VAL A 80 -3.67 -0.54 -8.76
N LYS A 81 -2.67 -1.43 -8.75
CA LYS A 81 -1.99 -1.84 -7.52
C LYS A 81 -1.20 -0.70 -6.89
N THR A 82 -0.51 0.09 -7.70
CA THR A 82 0.22 1.27 -7.23
C THR A 82 -0.72 2.32 -6.66
N TYR A 83 -1.89 2.53 -7.27
CA TYR A 83 -2.93 3.41 -6.75
C TYR A 83 -3.40 2.99 -5.36
N GLU A 84 -3.74 1.71 -5.17
CA GLU A 84 -4.13 1.18 -3.86
C GLU A 84 -3.01 1.34 -2.81
N PHE A 85 -1.76 1.09 -3.21
CA PHE A 85 -0.59 1.27 -2.36
C PHE A 85 -0.42 2.73 -1.90
N ILE A 86 -0.49 3.67 -2.85
CA ILE A 86 -0.37 5.11 -2.56
C ILE A 86 -1.44 5.53 -1.56
N LEU A 87 -2.71 5.19 -1.82
CA LEU A 87 -3.81 5.59 -0.95
C LEU A 87 -3.70 4.97 0.45
N THR A 88 -3.30 3.70 0.53
CA THR A 88 -3.10 3.00 1.80
C THR A 88 -1.99 3.65 2.63
N ASN A 89 -0.84 3.98 2.02
CA ASN A 89 0.27 4.62 2.72
C ASN A 89 -0.01 6.09 3.05
N TYR A 90 -0.76 6.79 2.19
CA TYR A 90 -1.25 8.13 2.45
C TYR A 90 -2.18 8.17 3.68
N ALA A 91 -3.15 7.24 3.77
CA ALA A 91 -4.02 7.12 4.94
C ALA A 91 -3.24 6.77 6.22
N ALA A 92 -2.23 5.92 6.09
CA ALA A 92 -1.35 5.54 7.20
C ALA A 92 -0.32 6.61 7.59
N GLY A 93 -0.22 7.73 6.85
CA GLY A 93 0.75 8.80 7.12
C GLY A 93 2.21 8.43 6.83
N LYS A 94 2.46 7.47 5.94
CA LYS A 94 3.81 6.97 5.63
C LYS A 94 4.41 7.69 4.43
N THR A 95 4.88 8.93 4.62
CA THR A 95 5.45 9.77 3.56
C THR A 95 6.65 9.14 2.86
N ALA A 96 7.51 8.43 3.58
CA ALA A 96 8.69 7.76 3.01
C ALA A 96 8.35 6.73 1.93
N GLU A 97 7.20 6.07 2.04
CA GLU A 97 6.75 5.06 1.07
C GLU A 97 6.16 5.70 -0.20
N LEU A 98 5.92 7.02 -0.21
CA LEU A 98 5.35 7.74 -1.36
C LEU A 98 6.42 8.39 -2.25
N VAL A 99 7.67 8.44 -1.78
CA VAL A 99 8.79 9.06 -2.52
C VAL A 99 9.05 8.27 -3.80
N GLY A 100 9.11 8.95 -4.94
CA GLY A 100 9.37 8.35 -6.25
C GLY A 100 8.17 7.66 -6.91
N LEU A 101 7.04 7.51 -6.21
CA LEU A 101 5.78 7.03 -6.80
C LEU A 101 4.89 8.18 -7.30
N LEU A 102 5.14 9.38 -6.81
CA LEU A 102 4.39 10.59 -7.10
C LEU A 102 5.30 11.59 -7.81
N SER A 103 4.73 12.42 -8.68
CA SER A 103 5.44 13.61 -9.16
C SER A 103 5.75 14.54 -7.97
N PRO A 104 6.80 15.39 -8.08
CA PRO A 104 7.20 16.27 -6.98
C PRO A 104 6.04 17.11 -6.41
N ASP A 105 5.25 17.73 -7.28
CA ASP A 105 4.13 18.59 -6.89
C ASP A 105 3.04 17.82 -6.14
N VAL A 106 2.73 16.59 -6.57
CA VAL A 106 1.73 15.74 -5.93
C VAL A 106 2.25 15.21 -4.59
N PHE A 107 3.53 14.84 -4.53
CA PHE A 107 4.18 14.40 -3.31
C PHE A 107 4.13 15.50 -2.24
N GLU A 108 4.47 16.74 -2.61
CA GLU A 108 4.45 17.89 -1.71
C GLU A 108 3.06 18.05 -1.08
N VAL A 109 2.01 18.11 -1.91
CA VAL A 109 0.62 18.23 -1.44
C VAL A 109 0.25 17.09 -0.48
N PHE A 110 0.61 15.85 -0.81
CA PHE A 110 0.29 14.69 0.03
C PHE A 110 1.03 14.75 1.37
N SER A 111 2.31 15.13 1.35
CA SER A 111 3.13 15.26 2.55
C SER A 111 2.61 16.34 3.50
N ASN A 112 2.24 17.51 2.97
CA ASN A 112 1.65 18.61 3.73
C ASN A 112 0.34 18.17 4.40
N HIS A 113 -0.56 17.49 3.67
CA HIS A 113 -1.80 17.00 4.27
C HIS A 113 -1.59 15.92 5.34
N ILE A 114 -0.56 15.08 5.21
CA ILE A 114 -0.21 14.10 6.25
C ILE A 114 0.27 14.84 7.50
N GLU A 115 1.18 15.82 7.35
CA GLU A 115 1.70 16.61 8.45
C GLU A 115 0.60 17.41 9.16
N ASP A 116 -0.25 18.11 8.40
CA ASP A 116 -1.40 18.86 8.91
C ASP A 116 -2.31 18.02 9.80
N ARG A 117 -2.61 16.78 9.39
CA ARG A 117 -3.43 15.86 10.21
C ARG A 117 -2.67 15.38 11.43
N ALA A 118 -1.38 15.08 11.28
CA ALA A 118 -0.54 14.64 12.38
C ALA A 118 -0.42 15.72 13.47
N THR A 119 -0.26 16.99 13.10
CA THR A 119 -0.22 18.12 14.06
C THR A 119 -1.54 18.30 14.81
N ARG A 120 -2.67 18.02 14.17
CA ARG A 120 -4.00 18.01 14.81
C ARG A 120 -4.31 16.72 15.59
N GLY A 121 -3.43 15.72 15.56
CA GLY A 121 -3.66 14.42 16.20
C GLY A 121 -4.75 13.57 15.51
N GLU A 122 -5.07 13.87 14.26
CA GLU A 122 -6.09 13.19 13.46
C GLU A 122 -5.54 11.94 12.77
N ARG A 123 -6.41 10.98 12.47
CA ARG A 123 -6.08 9.80 11.66
C ARG A 123 -7.05 9.68 10.48
N LEU A 124 -6.53 9.27 9.33
CA LEU A 124 -7.35 8.92 8.18
C LEU A 124 -7.51 7.40 8.11
N SER A 125 -8.77 6.93 8.04
CA SER A 125 -9.09 5.57 7.65
C SER A 125 -9.64 5.59 6.23
N LEU A 126 -9.09 4.76 5.36
CA LEU A 126 -9.52 4.61 3.98
C LEU A 126 -9.66 3.13 3.68
N ASP A 127 -10.86 2.73 3.26
CA ASP A 127 -11.18 1.36 2.86
C ASP A 127 -11.61 1.35 1.40
N ILE A 128 -10.84 0.66 0.57
CA ILE A 128 -11.14 0.46 -0.84
C ILE A 128 -11.99 -0.82 -0.94
N VAL A 129 -13.28 -0.65 -1.20
CA VAL A 129 -14.23 -1.77 -1.28
C VAL A 129 -14.15 -2.47 -2.64
N THR A 130 -14.00 -1.72 -3.73
CA THR A 130 -13.88 -2.27 -5.08
C THR A 130 -13.30 -1.24 -6.04
N LEU A 131 -12.51 -1.70 -7.01
CA LEU A 131 -12.15 -0.94 -8.20
C LEU A 131 -12.77 -1.64 -9.41
N SER A 132 -13.75 -1.00 -10.05
CA SER A 132 -14.61 -1.67 -11.04
C SER A 132 -14.11 -1.57 -12.49
N ASP A 133 -13.33 -0.55 -12.81
CA ASP A 133 -12.83 -0.31 -14.16
C ASP A 133 -11.49 0.44 -14.11
N ALA A 134 -10.60 0.13 -15.05
CA ALA A 134 -9.35 0.82 -15.28
C ALA A 134 -9.07 0.81 -16.78
N ARG A 135 -8.92 2.00 -17.37
CA ARG A 135 -8.73 2.16 -18.81
C ARG A 135 -7.77 3.30 -19.11
N ILE A 136 -7.00 3.15 -20.18
CA ILE A 136 -6.16 4.22 -20.71
C ILE A 136 -7.06 5.16 -21.51
N VAL A 137 -7.16 6.43 -21.10
CA VAL A 137 -8.03 7.43 -21.76
C VAL A 137 -7.28 8.22 -22.83
N ALA A 138 -5.98 8.42 -22.63
CA ALA A 138 -5.11 9.09 -23.58
C ALA A 138 -3.70 8.48 -23.50
N LYS A 139 -3.08 8.32 -24.66
CA LYS A 139 -1.68 7.94 -24.81
C LYS A 139 -1.07 9.01 -25.72
N ASP A 140 -0.24 9.87 -25.14
CA ASP A 140 0.50 10.85 -25.94
C ASP A 140 1.63 10.11 -26.67
N SER A 141 1.49 10.00 -27.99
CA SER A 141 2.44 9.31 -28.87
C SER A 141 3.46 10.28 -29.47
N ALA A 142 3.59 11.51 -28.95
CA ALA A 142 4.56 12.48 -29.40
C ALA A 142 6.00 12.06 -29.04
N ILE A 143 6.62 11.27 -29.92
CA ILE A 143 8.07 11.18 -30.07
C ILE A 143 8.39 11.76 -31.46
N PRO A 144 9.06 12.93 -31.58
CA PRO A 144 9.60 13.39 -32.85
C PRO A 144 10.78 12.53 -33.33
#